data_AF-A0A3A5IB33-F1
#
_entry.id   AF-A0A3A5IB33-F1
#
_cell.length_a   1.000
_cell.length_b   1.000
_cell.length_c   1.000
_cell.angle_alpha   90.00
_cell.angle_beta   90.00
_cell.angle_gamma   90.00
#
_symmetry.space_group_name_H-M   'P 1'
#
loop_
_entity.id
_entity.type
_entity.pdbx_description
1 polymer ?
#
loop_
_entity_poly.entity_id
_entity_poly.type
_entity_poly.pdbx_seq_one_letter_code
_entity_poly.pdbx_strand_id
1 'polypeptide(L)' 'MERYEMFNDLIEEINSKRKLMIKVGTTKGLHHFETIQYSEELDKLIYKYQRLTKLSNN' A
#
# COMPACT_ATOMS: atom_id res chain seq x y z
N MET A 1 -22.40 3.84 2.58
CA MET A 1 -21.38 4.40 3.50
C MET A 1 -20.22 3.44 3.68
N GLU A 2 -20.44 2.18 4.03
CA GLU A 2 -19.38 1.18 4.29
C GLU A 2 -18.28 1.05 3.21
N ARG A 3 -18.63 1.09 1.91
CA ARG A 3 -17.60 0.97 0.85
C ARG A 3 -16.63 2.15 0.79
N TYR A 4 -17.10 3.36 1.09
CA TYR A 4 -16.23 4.55 1.07
C TYR A 4 -15.25 4.54 2.24
N GLU A 5 -15.68 4.06 3.40
CA GLU A 5 -14.79 3.89 4.57
C GLU A 5 -13.73 2.82 4.29
N MET A 6 -14.14 1.66 3.73
CA MET A 6 -13.17 0.63 3.31
C MET A 6 -12.13 1.14 2.30
N PHE A 7 -12.50 2.04 1.39
CA PHE A 7 -11.55 2.65 0.45
C PHE A 7 -10.60 3.62 1.14
N ASN A 8 -11.11 4.43 2.08
CA ASN A 8 -10.31 5.37 2.85
C ASN A 8 -9.30 4.62 3.73
N ASP A 9 -9.72 3.59 4.46
CA ASP A 9 -8.84 2.77 5.29
C ASP A 9 -7.70 2.16 4.45
N LEU A 10 -8.03 1.65 3.26
CA LEU A 10 -7.05 1.05 2.38
C LEU A 10 -6.06 2.09 1.82
N ILE A 11 -6.53 3.31 1.52
CA ILE A 11 -5.69 4.42 1.09
C ILE A 11 -4.76 4.87 2.23
N GLU A 12 -5.27 4.95 3.46
CA GLU A 12 -4.48 5.27 4.64
C GLU A 12 -3.39 4.22 4.88
N GLU A 13 -3.72 2.94 4.74
CA GLU A 13 -2.77 1.84 4.90
C GLU A 13 -1.66 1.90 3.83
N ILE A 14 -2.02 2.15 2.56
CA ILE A 14 -1.07 2.36 1.47
C ILE A 14 -0.13 3.53 1.79
N ASN A 15 -0.68 4.67 2.22
CA ASN A 15 0.11 5.86 2.52
C ASN A 15 1.05 5.64 3.71
N SER A 16 0.59 4.93 4.74
CA SER A 16 1.38 4.58 5.91
C SER A 16 2.55 3.66 5.53
N LYS A 17 2.29 2.57 4.80
CA LYS A 17 3.35 1.66 4.33
C LYS A 17 4.32 2.34 3.39
N ARG A 18 3.86 3.26 2.53
CA ARG A 18 4.73 4.05 1.65
C ARG A 18 5.70 4.91 2.44
N LYS A 19 5.23 5.58 3.50
CA LYS A 19 6.09 6.38 4.40
C LYS A 19 7.12 5.49 5.10
N LEU A 20 6.72 4.31 5.58
CA LEU A 20 7.64 3.34 6.18
C LEU A 20 8.71 2.86 5.19
N MET A 21 8.31 2.47 3.97
CA MET A 21 9.23 2.07 2.91
C MET A 21 10.25 3.16 2.58
N ILE A 22 9.80 4.43 2.46
CA ILE A 22 10.71 5.56 2.21
C ILE A 22 11.67 5.74 3.38
N LYS A 23 11.18 5.69 4.63
CA LYS A 23 12.01 5.81 5.82
C LYS A 23 13.07 4.70 5.88
N VAL A 24 12.68 3.46 5.66
CA VAL A 24 13.59 2.31 5.70
C VAL A 24 14.53 2.31 4.50
N GLY A 25 14.05 2.62 3.30
CA GLY A 25 14.88 2.78 2.11
C GLY A 25 15.92 3.90 2.24
N THR A 26 15.58 4.99 2.93
CA THR A 26 16.50 6.11 3.20
C THR A 26 17.52 5.75 4.29
N THR A 27 17.14 4.96 5.29
CA THR A 27 18.00 4.65 6.45
C THR A 27 18.86 3.40 6.26
N LYS A 28 18.31 2.36 5.64
CA LYS A 28 18.92 1.03 5.48
C LYS A 28 19.26 0.70 4.02
N GLY A 29 18.75 1.47 3.06
CA GLY A 29 18.93 1.26 1.63
C GLY A 29 17.79 0.49 0.97
N LEU A 30 17.69 0.65 -0.35
CA LEU A 30 16.61 0.04 -1.16
C LEU A 30 16.72 -1.48 -1.30
N HIS A 31 17.93 -2.03 -1.16
CA HIS A 31 18.17 -3.47 -1.21
C HIS A 31 18.05 -4.16 0.16
N HIS A 32 17.78 -3.39 1.23
CA HIS A 32 17.57 -3.98 2.54
C HIS A 32 16.28 -4.82 2.52
N PHE A 33 16.33 -6.00 3.15
CA PHE A 33 15.22 -6.94 3.19
C PHE A 33 13.90 -6.27 3.62
N GLU A 34 13.92 -5.44 4.66
CA GLU A 34 12.73 -4.70 5.10
C GLU A 34 12.19 -3.75 4.03
N THR A 35 13.04 -3.06 3.25
CA THR A 35 12.57 -2.18 2.16
C THR A 35 11.89 -2.97 1.06
N ILE A 36 12.43 -4.15 0.74
CA ILE A 36 11.84 -5.08 -0.25
C ILE A 36 10.50 -5.61 0.27
N GLN A 37 10.44 -6.05 1.53
CA GLN A 37 9.18 -6.50 2.15
C GLN A 37 8.11 -5.40 2.12
N TYR A 38 8.47 -4.17 2.48
CA TYR A 38 7.52 -3.06 2.42
C TYR A 38 7.05 -2.77 0.99
N SER A 39 7.91 -2.94 -0.03
CA SER A 39 7.52 -2.83 -1.44
C SER A 39 6.49 -3.89 -1.82
N GLU A 40 6.73 -5.16 -1.46
CA GLU A 40 5.81 -6.26 -1.77
C GLU A 40 4.45 -6.11 -1.06
N GLU A 41 4.45 -5.64 0.19
CA GLU A 41 3.21 -5.36 0.91
C GLU A 41 2.44 -4.19 0.28
N LEU A 42 3.16 -3.14 -0.14
CA LEU A 42 2.56 -2.00 -0.83
C LEU A 42 1.90 -2.44 -2.15
N ASP A 43 2.57 -3.27 -2.93
CA ASP A 43 2.04 -3.80 -4.20
C ASP A 43 0.75 -4.62 -3.97
N LYS A 44 0.70 -5.44 -2.92
CA LYS A 44 -0.53 -6.19 -2.56
C LYS A 44 -1.69 -5.26 -2.21
N LEU A 45 -1.43 -4.19 -1.46
CA LEU A 45 -2.46 -3.22 -1.10
C LEU A 45 -2.95 -2.44 -2.33
N ILE A 46 -2.03 -2.01 -3.21
CA ILE A 46 -2.37 -1.34 -4.46
C ILE A 46 -3.19 -2.26 -5.36
N TYR A 47 -2.80 -3.52 -5.49
CA TYR A 47 -3.57 -4.51 -6.26
C TYR A 47 -4.97 -4.72 -5.68
N LYS A 48 -5.10 -4.79 -4.34
CA LYS A 48 -6.40 -4.88 -3.66
C LYS A 48 -7.26 -3.64 -3.95
N TYR A 49 -6.67 -2.44 -3.91
CA TYR A 49 -7.36 -1.19 -4.27
C TYR A 49 -7.86 -1.21 -5.72
N GLN A 50 -6.98 -1.56 -6.65
CA GLN A 50 -7.29 -1.64 -8.08
C GLN A 50 -8.37 -2.66 -8.37
N ARG A 51 -8.36 -3.80 -7.66
CA ARG A 51 -9.40 -4.82 -7.79
C ARG A 51 -10.75 -4.33 -7.28
N LEU A 52 -10.78 -3.67 -6.13
CA LEU A 52 -12.00 -3.11 -5.55
C LEU A 52 -12.59 -1.99 -6.43
N THR A 53 -11.75 -1.14 -7.01
CA THR A 53 -12.17 -0.08 -7.94
C THR A 53 -12.64 -0.65 -9.29
N LYS A 54 -11.94 -1.63 -9.86
CA LYS A 54 -12.39 -2.31 -11.10
C LYS A 54 -13.71 -3.08 -10.93
N LEU A 55 -13.94 -3.73 -9.79
CA LEU A 55 -15.21 -4.40 -9.48
C LEU A 55 -16.40 -3.44 -9.41
N SER A 56 -16.16 -2.13 -9.21
CA SER A 56 -17.21 -1.12 -9.18
C SER A 56 -17.62 -0.59 -10.56
N ASN A 57 -16.89 -0.90 -11.63
CA ASN A 57 -17.09 -0.35 -12.98
C ASN A 57 -17.68 -1.36 -13.99
N ASN A 58 -18.20 -2.52 -13.53
CA ASN A 58 -18.90 -3.51 -14.36
C ASN A 58 -20.33 -3.70 -13.87
#